data_AF-Q5B076-F1
#
_entry.id   AF-Q5B076-F1
#
_cell.length_a   1.000
_cell.length_b   1.000
_cell.length_c   1.000
_cell.angle_alpha   90.00
_cell.angle_beta   90.00
_cell.angle_gamma   90.00
#
_symmetry.space_group_name_H-M   'P 1'
#
loop_
_entity.id
_entity.type
_entity.pdbx_description
1 polymer ?
#
loop_
_entity_poly.entity_id
_entity_poly.type
_entity_poly.pdbx_seq_one_letter_code
_entity_poly.pdbx_strand_id
1 'polypeptide(L)'
;MAFLRPFQVADPLLQRASAYRSTPRLITCSNSYRHFTQRSFQPQQSSTSAAPKPTSPTPTLTPAAARAAEIAMQKTPTSATTPNISKTGLSDKPLELDNTPAEKIDWTRSFHGLSAEPFPKEVADILLAETDPDEVEIKPDGILYLPEIKYRRILNKAFGPGGWGLVPRSESIVTPKTVTREYALVCNGRLVSVARGEQDYFSPDGIPTATEGCRSNALVRCCKDLGIASELWDPRWIRKYKAQYTREVWVEHVVSKKKSKIWIRKDDPVGYPWKETR
;
A
#
# COMPACT_ATOMS: atom_id res chain seq x y z
N MET A 1 47.36 60.72 25.59
CA MET A 1 48.41 59.68 25.80
C MET A 1 47.66 58.38 26.07
N ALA A 2 47.87 57.22 25.44
CA ALA A 2 48.92 56.68 24.59
C ALA A 2 48.40 55.39 23.90
N PHE A 3 48.78 55.23 22.62
CA PHE A 3 49.12 54.01 21.88
C PHE A 3 48.28 52.71 21.91
N LEU A 4 47.59 52.47 20.78
CA LEU A 4 47.68 51.31 19.87
C LEU A 4 48.31 49.99 20.37
N ARG A 5 47.59 48.86 20.19
CA ARG A 5 47.97 47.77 19.25
C ARG A 5 46.82 46.76 19.01
N PRO A 6 46.70 46.18 17.80
CA PRO A 6 45.62 45.28 17.40
C PRO A 6 45.97 43.79 17.62
N PHE A 7 44.97 42.96 17.87
CA PHE A 7 45.10 41.50 17.88
C PHE A 7 45.11 40.95 16.45
N GLN A 8 46.13 40.15 16.16
CA GLN A 8 46.37 39.48 14.88
C GLN A 8 45.40 38.34 14.60
N VAL A 9 45.04 38.27 13.31
CA VAL A 9 44.39 37.16 12.61
C VAL A 9 45.27 35.91 12.65
N ALA A 10 44.69 34.76 12.98
CA ALA A 10 45.27 33.45 12.76
C ALA A 10 44.33 32.63 11.87
N ASP A 11 44.81 32.31 10.67
CA ASP A 11 44.16 31.47 9.67
C ASP A 11 44.23 29.96 10.01
N PRO A 12 43.40 29.12 9.38
CA PRO A 12 42.96 27.83 9.91
C PRO A 12 43.92 26.67 9.62
N LEU A 13 43.99 25.75 10.58
CA LEU A 13 44.64 24.45 10.42
C LEU A 13 43.82 23.54 9.50
N LEU A 14 44.37 23.33 8.29
CA LEU A 14 44.05 22.25 7.37
C LEU A 14 44.17 20.88 8.08
N GLN A 15 43.02 20.25 8.38
CA GLN A 15 42.99 18.84 8.74
C GLN A 15 42.70 17.98 7.50
N ARG A 16 43.66 17.11 7.23
CA ARG A 16 43.72 16.12 6.14
C ARG A 16 42.46 15.25 6.08
N ALA A 17 41.76 15.28 4.95
CA ALA A 17 40.81 14.25 4.57
C ALA A 17 41.56 12.98 4.15
N SER A 18 41.35 11.89 4.88
CA SER A 18 41.79 10.55 4.48
C SER A 18 40.77 9.99 3.48
N ALA A 19 41.16 9.87 2.22
CA ALA A 19 40.34 9.28 1.17
C ALA A 19 40.31 7.75 1.31
N TYR A 20 39.22 7.21 1.86
CA TYR A 20 38.91 5.79 1.74
C TYR A 20 38.40 5.51 0.33
N ARG A 21 39.27 4.97 -0.53
CA ARG A 21 38.87 4.34 -1.80
C ARG A 21 38.18 3.01 -1.50
N SER A 22 36.85 2.99 -1.59
CA SER A 22 36.09 1.75 -1.70
C SER A 22 35.88 1.44 -3.18
N THR A 23 36.49 0.35 -3.66
CA THR A 23 36.25 -0.18 -5.01
C THR A 23 34.95 -0.97 -5.03
N PRO A 24 34.02 -0.72 -5.97
CA PRO A 24 32.81 -1.53 -6.08
C PRO A 24 33.15 -2.90 -6.70
N ARG A 25 32.89 -3.98 -5.96
CA ARG A 25 32.83 -5.34 -6.51
C ARG A 25 31.51 -5.51 -7.25
N LEU A 26 31.58 -5.76 -8.55
CA LEU A 26 30.47 -6.22 -9.37
C LEU A 26 30.03 -7.61 -8.88
N ILE A 27 28.80 -7.71 -8.37
CA ILE A 27 28.14 -8.99 -8.11
C ILE A 27 27.32 -9.31 -9.34
N THR A 28 27.82 -10.24 -10.15
CA THR A 28 27.11 -10.79 -11.30
C THR A 28 26.07 -11.80 -10.81
N CYS A 29 24.79 -11.44 -10.85
CA CYS A 29 23.68 -12.36 -10.56
C CYS A 29 23.42 -13.22 -11.81
N SER A 30 23.99 -14.42 -11.89
CA SER A 30 23.65 -15.38 -12.96
C SER A 30 22.25 -15.95 -12.72
N ASN A 31 21.29 -15.57 -13.56
CA ASN A 31 19.91 -16.03 -13.51
C ASN A 31 19.83 -17.47 -14.06
N SER A 32 19.86 -18.47 -13.18
CA SER A 32 19.68 -19.88 -13.57
C SER A 32 18.19 -20.22 -13.59
N TYR A 33 17.58 -20.10 -14.77
CA TYR A 33 16.28 -20.71 -15.06
C TYR A 33 16.39 -22.23 -14.93
N ARG A 34 15.90 -22.80 -13.83
CA ARG A 34 15.67 -24.25 -13.75
C ARG A 34 14.31 -24.56 -14.39
N HIS A 35 14.38 -25.13 -15.58
CA HIS A 35 13.24 -25.81 -16.21
C HIS A 35 12.78 -26.97 -15.33
N PHE A 36 11.54 -26.90 -14.85
CA PHE A 36 10.88 -27.99 -14.14
C PHE A 36 10.30 -28.94 -15.19
N THR A 37 11.00 -30.02 -15.51
CA THR A 37 10.48 -31.09 -16.37
C THR A 37 9.51 -31.95 -15.58
N GLN A 38 8.23 -31.94 -15.97
CA GLN A 38 7.20 -32.86 -15.47
C GLN A 38 7.60 -34.31 -15.78
N ARG A 39 7.78 -35.12 -14.75
CA ARG A 39 7.97 -36.57 -14.88
C ARG A 39 6.59 -37.22 -14.87
N SER A 40 6.21 -37.82 -15.99
CA SER A 40 5.02 -38.66 -16.13
C SER A 40 5.21 -39.96 -15.35
N PHE A 41 4.24 -40.29 -14.48
CA PHE A 41 4.17 -41.59 -13.84
C PHE A 41 3.24 -42.50 -14.66
N GLN A 42 3.82 -43.54 -15.28
CA GLN A 42 3.06 -44.67 -15.82
C GLN A 42 2.74 -45.67 -14.69
N PRO A 43 1.52 -46.23 -14.62
CA PRO A 43 1.21 -47.30 -13.68
C PRO A 43 1.66 -48.66 -14.24
N GLN A 44 2.43 -49.41 -13.47
CA GLN A 44 2.68 -50.84 -13.73
C GLN A 44 1.50 -51.69 -13.26
N GLN A 45 1.03 -52.55 -14.16
CA GLN A 45 0.10 -53.65 -13.88
C GLN A 45 0.87 -54.83 -13.27
N SER A 46 0.31 -55.44 -12.23
CA SER A 46 0.66 -56.81 -11.83
C SER A 46 -0.57 -57.60 -11.44
N SER A 47 -0.56 -58.85 -11.89
CA SER A 47 -1.64 -59.81 -12.03
C SER A 47 -2.10 -60.52 -10.75
N THR A 48 -3.38 -60.85 -10.79
CA THR A 48 -4.22 -61.80 -10.02
C THR A 48 -3.57 -63.01 -9.31
N SER A 49 -4.05 -63.29 -8.09
CA SER A 49 -4.56 -64.61 -7.70
C SER A 49 -5.68 -64.45 -6.64
N ALA A 50 -6.61 -65.40 -6.63
CA ALA A 50 -7.95 -65.27 -6.02
C ALA A 50 -8.17 -66.17 -4.79
N ALA A 51 -9.23 -65.79 -4.04
CA ALA A 51 -10.07 -66.55 -3.07
C ALA A 51 -9.86 -66.25 -1.57
N PRO A 52 -10.89 -66.40 -0.68
CA PRO A 52 -12.34 -66.26 -0.86
C PRO A 52 -13.02 -65.32 0.18
N LYS A 53 -14.32 -65.07 -0.05
CA LYS A 53 -15.28 -64.20 0.70
C LYS A 53 -15.41 -64.51 2.21
N PRO A 54 -15.78 -63.49 3.00
CA PRO A 54 -16.98 -63.62 3.83
C PRO A 54 -17.97 -62.44 3.77
N THR A 55 -19.25 -62.83 3.81
CA THR A 55 -20.46 -62.20 4.35
C THR A 55 -20.55 -60.67 4.57
N SER A 56 -21.59 -60.12 3.94
CA SER A 56 -22.19 -58.79 4.09
C SER A 56 -22.73 -58.48 5.50
N PRO A 57 -22.74 -57.19 5.87
CA PRO A 57 -23.98 -56.58 6.36
C PRO A 57 -24.34 -55.28 5.62
N THR A 58 -25.64 -55.06 5.51
CA THR A 58 -26.37 -53.90 4.99
C THR A 58 -25.81 -52.55 5.47
N PRO A 59 -25.59 -51.53 4.61
CA PRO A 59 -25.25 -50.20 5.09
C PRO A 59 -26.53 -49.44 5.44
N THR A 60 -26.73 -49.18 6.72
CA THR A 60 -27.64 -48.15 7.21
C THR A 60 -27.12 -46.80 6.72
N LEU A 61 -27.95 -46.03 6.00
CA LEU A 61 -27.60 -44.69 5.52
C LEU A 61 -27.32 -43.78 6.72
N THR A 62 -26.07 -43.37 6.90
CA THR A 62 -25.72 -42.29 7.83
C THR A 62 -26.38 -40.97 7.41
N PRO A 63 -26.84 -40.12 8.35
CA PRO A 63 -27.45 -38.83 8.06
C PRO A 63 -26.54 -37.88 7.23
N ALA A 64 -25.23 -38.11 7.24
CA ALA A 64 -24.27 -37.41 6.38
C ALA A 64 -24.44 -37.73 4.87
N ALA A 65 -24.82 -38.97 4.53
CA ALA A 65 -25.03 -39.39 3.14
C ALA A 65 -26.36 -38.88 2.58
N ALA A 66 -27.40 -38.77 3.43
CA ALA A 66 -28.67 -38.16 3.06
C ALA A 66 -28.52 -36.65 2.77
N ARG A 67 -27.74 -35.94 3.59
CA ARG A 67 -27.47 -34.50 3.41
C ARG A 67 -26.63 -34.22 2.14
N ALA A 68 -25.72 -35.12 1.78
CA ALA A 68 -24.94 -35.02 0.55
C ALA A 68 -25.81 -35.22 -0.70
N ALA A 69 -26.79 -36.13 -0.66
CA ALA A 69 -27.76 -36.31 -1.74
C ALA A 69 -28.73 -35.11 -1.87
N GLU A 70 -29.09 -34.48 -0.75
CA GLU A 70 -29.97 -33.30 -0.72
C GLU A 70 -29.29 -32.05 -1.31
N ILE A 71 -28.00 -31.86 -1.06
CA ILE A 71 -27.17 -30.80 -1.69
C ILE A 71 -27.03 -31.03 -3.20
N ALA A 72 -26.93 -32.29 -3.64
CA ALA A 72 -26.83 -32.63 -5.06
C ALA A 72 -28.14 -32.43 -5.85
N MET A 73 -29.29 -32.34 -5.18
CA MET A 73 -30.61 -32.10 -5.80
C MET A 73 -31.01 -30.62 -5.87
N GLN A 74 -30.21 -29.71 -5.30
CA GLN A 74 -30.47 -28.28 -5.41
C GLN A 74 -30.04 -27.78 -6.80
N LYS A 75 -31.02 -27.35 -7.60
CA LYS A 75 -30.78 -26.68 -8.88
C LYS A 75 -29.98 -25.41 -8.63
N THR A 76 -28.76 -25.35 -9.16
CA THR A 76 -27.95 -24.13 -9.22
C THR A 76 -28.77 -23.04 -9.92
N PRO A 77 -29.04 -21.89 -9.30
CA PRO A 77 -29.74 -20.81 -9.99
C PRO A 77 -28.86 -20.28 -11.12
N THR A 78 -29.25 -20.58 -12.36
CA THR A 78 -28.65 -20.04 -13.59
C THR A 78 -29.08 -18.59 -13.80
N SER A 79 -28.78 -17.71 -12.85
CA SER A 79 -28.92 -16.27 -13.01
C SER A 79 -27.55 -15.64 -12.85
N ALA A 80 -27.20 -14.72 -13.76
CA ALA A 80 -25.95 -13.97 -13.70
C ALA A 80 -25.78 -13.36 -12.30
N THR A 81 -24.89 -13.94 -11.49
CA THR A 81 -24.78 -13.68 -10.06
C THR A 81 -23.89 -12.47 -9.81
N THR A 82 -24.33 -11.30 -10.27
CA THR A 82 -23.79 -10.04 -9.74
C THR A 82 -24.95 -9.07 -9.67
N PRO A 83 -25.62 -8.92 -8.51
CA PRO A 83 -26.47 -7.75 -8.31
C PRO A 83 -25.61 -6.50 -8.59
N ASN A 84 -26.22 -5.48 -9.18
CA ASN A 84 -25.51 -4.25 -9.48
C ASN A 84 -24.99 -3.65 -8.15
N ILE A 85 -23.69 -3.85 -7.87
CA ILE A 85 -23.03 -3.47 -6.61
C ILE A 85 -23.23 -1.99 -6.29
N SER A 86 -23.39 -1.14 -7.32
CA SER A 86 -23.69 0.28 -7.13
C SER A 86 -25.07 0.55 -6.50
N LYS A 87 -26.02 -0.39 -6.60
CA LYS A 87 -27.37 -0.29 -6.02
C LYS A 87 -27.50 -1.02 -4.69
N THR A 88 -26.80 -2.14 -4.52
CA THR A 88 -26.91 -2.99 -3.33
C THR A 88 -25.82 -2.74 -2.29
N GLY A 89 -24.77 -1.97 -2.62
CA GLY A 89 -23.59 -1.80 -1.77
C GLY A 89 -22.70 -3.04 -1.75
N LEU A 90 -21.60 -2.96 -0.98
CA LEU A 90 -20.71 -4.10 -0.74
C LEU A 90 -21.13 -4.97 0.46
N SER A 91 -22.06 -4.49 1.29
CA SER A 91 -22.45 -5.16 2.55
C SER A 91 -21.25 -5.52 3.43
N ASP A 92 -20.22 -4.67 3.42
CA ASP A 92 -18.94 -4.89 4.09
C ASP A 92 -18.83 -4.09 5.40
N LYS A 93 -19.98 -3.78 6.01
CA LYS A 93 -20.06 -3.11 7.30
C LYS A 93 -19.24 -3.88 8.35
N PRO A 94 -18.47 -3.19 9.21
CA PRO A 94 -17.77 -3.85 10.31
C PRO A 94 -18.75 -4.65 11.18
N LEU A 95 -18.33 -5.85 11.59
CA LEU A 95 -19.16 -6.77 12.39
C LEU A 95 -19.52 -6.12 13.74
N GLU A 96 -20.81 -6.12 14.07
CA GLU A 96 -21.27 -5.72 15.40
C GLU A 96 -21.10 -6.92 16.35
N LEU A 97 -20.26 -6.77 17.36
CA LEU A 97 -20.01 -7.80 18.36
C LEU A 97 -20.93 -7.56 19.56
N ASP A 98 -22.08 -8.25 19.60
CA ASP A 98 -23.11 -8.09 20.65
C ASP A 98 -22.64 -8.45 22.07
N ASN A 99 -21.50 -9.13 22.19
CA ASN A 99 -20.90 -9.53 23.48
C ASN A 99 -19.37 -9.36 23.42
N THR A 100 -18.89 -8.13 23.39
CA THR A 100 -17.47 -7.89 23.71
C THR A 100 -17.30 -8.04 25.22
N PRO A 101 -16.47 -8.98 25.71
CA PRO A 101 -16.01 -8.93 27.09
C PRO A 101 -15.42 -7.54 27.34
N ALA A 102 -15.61 -6.96 28.53
CA ALA A 102 -15.17 -5.61 28.89
C ALA A 102 -13.67 -5.31 28.60
N GLU A 103 -12.88 -6.36 28.34
CA GLU A 103 -11.45 -6.31 28.07
C GLU A 103 -11.06 -6.20 26.58
N LYS A 104 -11.99 -6.38 25.62
CA LYS A 104 -11.66 -6.31 24.18
C LYS A 104 -12.04 -4.96 23.58
N ILE A 105 -11.04 -4.25 23.05
CA ILE A 105 -11.22 -2.96 22.39
C ILE A 105 -11.89 -3.15 21.03
N ASP A 106 -13.06 -2.53 20.85
CA ASP A 106 -13.71 -2.41 19.54
C ASP A 106 -13.09 -1.25 18.73
N TRP A 107 -12.17 -1.59 17.84
CA TRP A 107 -11.51 -0.60 16.97
C TRP A 107 -12.44 0.05 15.94
N THR A 108 -13.64 -0.46 15.73
CA THR A 108 -14.61 0.11 14.78
C THR A 108 -15.28 1.37 15.32
N ARG A 109 -15.28 1.57 16.66
CA ARG A 109 -15.91 2.73 17.33
C ARG A 109 -15.00 3.43 18.36
N SER A 110 -14.07 2.71 18.98
CA SER A 110 -13.21 3.21 20.05
C SER A 110 -12.20 4.29 19.61
N PHE A 111 -11.81 5.14 20.56
CA PHE A 111 -10.70 6.10 20.48
C PHE A 111 -9.54 5.73 21.41
N HIS A 112 -9.44 4.46 21.81
CA HIS A 112 -8.45 3.96 22.77
C HIS A 112 -7.01 4.34 22.39
N GLY A 113 -6.26 4.88 23.37
CA GLY A 113 -4.85 5.22 23.23
C GLY A 113 -4.57 6.52 22.44
N LEU A 114 -5.59 7.16 21.86
CA LEU A 114 -5.40 8.41 21.13
C LEU A 114 -4.92 9.51 22.09
N SER A 115 -3.79 10.14 21.76
CA SER A 115 -3.17 11.21 22.58
C SER A 115 -2.84 10.81 24.03
N ALA A 116 -2.76 9.51 24.33
CA ALA A 116 -2.45 9.05 25.69
C ALA A 116 -0.99 9.30 26.07
N GLU A 117 -0.05 9.06 25.14
CA GLU A 117 1.38 9.28 25.32
C GLU A 117 2.08 9.38 23.94
N PRO A 118 3.24 10.05 23.84
CA PRO A 118 4.04 10.05 22.62
C PRO A 118 4.63 8.66 22.30
N PHE A 119 5.00 8.43 21.04
CA PHE A 119 5.82 7.27 20.69
C PHE A 119 7.25 7.41 21.24
N PRO A 120 7.96 6.29 21.50
CA PRO A 120 9.37 6.31 21.87
C PRO A 120 10.20 7.13 20.89
N LYS A 121 11.30 7.72 21.37
CA LYS A 121 12.11 8.64 20.57
C LYS A 121 12.64 7.98 19.29
N GLU A 122 13.03 6.72 19.37
CA GLU A 122 13.55 5.95 18.24
C GLU A 122 12.53 5.81 17.10
N VAL A 123 11.25 5.68 17.47
CA VAL A 123 10.12 5.63 16.54
C VAL A 123 9.86 7.03 15.97
N ALA A 124 9.83 8.05 16.83
CA ALA A 124 9.62 9.44 16.43
C ALA A 124 10.70 9.91 15.43
N ASP A 125 11.97 9.58 15.68
CA ASP A 125 13.11 9.90 14.81
C ASP A 125 12.94 9.28 13.40
N ILE A 126 12.33 8.09 13.30
CA ILE A 126 12.03 7.45 12.00
C ILE A 126 10.85 8.13 11.30
N LEU A 127 9.78 8.42 12.04
CA LEU A 127 8.55 8.99 11.48
C LEU A 127 8.74 10.44 11.00
N LEU A 128 9.58 11.20 11.70
CA LEU A 128 9.88 12.61 11.43
C LEU A 128 11.13 12.81 10.55
N ALA A 129 11.72 11.72 10.05
CA ALA A 129 12.86 11.79 9.15
C ALA A 129 12.50 12.57 7.87
N GLU A 130 13.47 13.33 7.35
CA GLU A 130 13.33 14.08 6.11
C GLU A 130 12.99 13.15 4.93
N THR A 131 12.19 13.66 4.00
CA THR A 131 11.78 12.92 2.82
C THR A 131 12.91 12.91 1.81
N ASP A 132 13.34 11.73 1.37
CA ASP A 132 14.32 11.60 0.30
C ASP A 132 13.77 12.22 -1.01
N PRO A 133 14.40 13.27 -1.57
CA PRO A 133 13.95 13.91 -2.80
C PRO A 133 13.86 12.95 -3.99
N ASP A 134 14.66 11.89 -4.02
CA ASP A 134 14.64 10.93 -5.13
C ASP A 134 13.45 9.97 -5.05
N GLU A 135 12.76 9.90 -3.91
CA GLU A 135 11.56 9.10 -3.74
C GLU A 135 10.26 9.87 -4.02
N VAL A 136 10.35 11.19 -4.20
CA VAL A 136 9.19 12.07 -4.41
C VAL A 136 8.82 12.17 -5.88
N GLU A 137 7.56 11.88 -6.18
CA GLU A 137 7.02 11.90 -7.54
C GLU A 137 6.22 13.18 -7.79
N ILE A 138 6.04 13.52 -9.07
CA ILE A 138 5.22 14.66 -9.49
C ILE A 138 4.18 14.20 -10.52
N LYS A 139 2.92 14.57 -10.28
CA LYS A 139 1.85 14.40 -11.26
C LYS A 139 1.97 15.45 -12.38
N PRO A 140 1.40 15.20 -13.57
CA PRO A 140 1.41 16.16 -14.68
C PRO A 140 0.79 17.53 -14.34
N ASP A 141 -0.14 17.57 -13.38
CA ASP A 141 -0.78 18.78 -12.84
C ASP A 141 0.14 19.59 -11.90
N GLY A 142 1.31 19.04 -11.56
CA GLY A 142 2.30 19.64 -10.67
C GLY A 142 2.12 19.31 -9.20
N ILE A 143 1.24 18.38 -8.82
CA ILE A 143 1.11 17.94 -7.42
C ILE A 143 2.23 16.96 -7.09
N LEU A 144 3.00 17.25 -6.04
CA LEU A 144 4.01 16.35 -5.49
C LEU A 144 3.34 15.28 -4.64
N TYR A 145 3.84 14.05 -4.69
CA TYR A 145 3.37 12.97 -3.84
C TYR A 145 4.49 11.98 -3.53
N LEU A 146 4.43 11.35 -2.36
CA LEU A 146 5.25 10.19 -2.04
C LEU A 146 4.46 8.93 -2.41
N PRO A 147 5.03 7.96 -3.14
CA PRO A 147 4.35 6.70 -3.44
C PRO A 147 3.93 5.95 -2.17
N GLU A 148 2.73 5.37 -2.19
CA GLU A 148 2.11 4.67 -1.04
C GLU A 148 3.03 3.62 -0.38
N ILE A 149 3.77 2.88 -1.19
CA ILE A 149 4.71 1.86 -0.70
C ILE A 149 5.76 2.44 0.27
N LYS A 150 6.16 3.69 0.10
CA LYS A 150 7.16 4.34 0.96
C LYS A 150 6.60 4.57 2.36
N TYR A 151 5.34 5.00 2.48
CA TYR A 151 4.66 5.11 3.77
C TYR A 151 4.63 3.76 4.50
N ARG A 152 4.28 2.66 3.81
CA ARG A 152 4.27 1.31 4.40
C ARG A 152 5.66 0.87 4.88
N ARG A 153 6.72 1.20 4.13
CA ARG A 153 8.10 0.92 4.52
C ARG A 153 8.50 1.71 5.76
N ILE A 154 8.11 2.99 5.85
CA ILE A 154 8.35 3.83 7.03
C ILE A 154 7.61 3.26 8.24
N LEU A 155 6.34 2.88 8.11
CA LEU A 155 5.58 2.24 9.18
C LEU A 155 6.19 0.90 9.62
N ASN A 156 6.63 0.06 8.69
CA ASN A 156 7.33 -1.18 9.01
C ASN A 156 8.68 -0.94 9.69
N LYS A 157 9.40 0.12 9.31
CA LYS A 157 10.66 0.50 9.95
C LYS A 157 10.43 1.04 11.37
N ALA A 158 9.37 1.82 11.56
CA ALA A 158 9.03 2.49 12.83
C ALA A 158 8.39 1.52 13.85
N PHE A 159 7.46 0.67 13.41
CA PHE A 159 6.65 -0.18 14.30
C PHE A 159 6.90 -1.69 14.14
N GLY A 160 7.57 -2.09 13.06
CA GLY A 160 7.69 -3.50 12.69
C GLY A 160 6.46 -4.05 11.96
N PRO A 161 6.62 -5.10 11.13
CA PRO A 161 5.48 -5.82 10.55
C PRO A 161 4.56 -6.37 11.65
N GLY A 162 3.25 -6.11 11.53
CA GLY A 162 2.26 -6.48 12.54
C GLY A 162 2.10 -5.46 13.69
N GLY A 163 3.00 -4.48 13.82
CA GLY A 163 2.90 -3.39 14.80
C GLY A 163 1.92 -2.27 14.40
N TRP A 164 1.33 -2.33 13.20
CA TRP A 164 0.37 -1.34 12.73
C TRP A 164 -0.69 -1.97 11.82
N GLY A 165 -1.84 -1.31 11.68
CA GLY A 165 -2.91 -1.75 10.80
C GLY A 165 -3.97 -0.68 10.54
N LEU A 166 -4.65 -0.83 9.40
CA LEU A 166 -5.86 -0.05 9.09
C LEU A 166 -7.10 -0.86 9.46
N VAL A 167 -7.97 -0.23 10.25
CA VAL A 167 -9.26 -0.76 10.65
C VAL A 167 -10.37 -0.06 9.88
N PRO A 168 -11.23 -0.77 9.15
CA PRO A 168 -12.41 -0.16 8.55
C PRO A 168 -13.40 0.27 9.64
N ARG A 169 -13.83 1.53 9.59
CA ARG A 169 -14.74 2.14 10.57
C ARG A 169 -16.17 2.29 10.06
N SER A 170 -16.33 2.33 8.74
CA SER A 170 -17.64 2.40 8.07
C SER A 170 -17.84 1.25 7.09
N GLU A 171 -19.07 1.08 6.62
CA GLU A 171 -19.34 0.38 5.37
C GLU A 171 -18.75 1.18 4.18
N SER A 172 -18.39 0.48 3.11
CA SER A 172 -17.96 1.11 1.87
C SER A 172 -19.15 1.73 1.14
N ILE A 173 -19.04 3.01 0.84
CA ILE A 173 -20.04 3.73 0.04
C ILE A 173 -19.57 3.70 -1.42
N VAL A 174 -20.33 3.01 -2.26
CA VAL A 174 -20.10 2.97 -3.71
C VAL A 174 -21.08 3.91 -4.39
N THR A 175 -20.54 4.95 -5.01
CA THR A 175 -21.27 5.84 -5.91
C THR A 175 -20.95 5.46 -7.35
N PRO A 176 -21.70 5.95 -8.37
CA PRO A 176 -21.42 5.60 -9.77
C PRO A 176 -20.01 5.87 -10.29
N LYS A 177 -19.22 6.71 -9.60
CA LYS A 177 -17.88 7.13 -10.04
C LYS A 177 -16.78 6.93 -9.00
N THR A 178 -17.13 6.68 -7.74
CA THR A 178 -16.14 6.65 -6.66
C THR A 178 -16.54 5.69 -5.54
N VAL A 179 -15.54 5.09 -4.90
CA VAL A 179 -15.67 4.29 -3.68
C VAL A 179 -15.08 5.09 -2.54
N THR A 180 -15.79 5.24 -1.43
CA THR A 180 -15.28 5.91 -0.22
C THR A 180 -15.57 5.12 1.04
N ARG A 181 -14.65 5.17 2.00
CA ARG A 181 -14.77 4.46 3.29
C ARG A 181 -13.92 5.14 4.36
N GLU A 182 -14.41 5.15 5.59
CA GLU A 182 -13.63 5.59 6.75
C GLU A 182 -12.73 4.46 7.29
N TYR A 183 -11.48 4.80 7.58
CA TYR A 183 -10.49 3.92 8.20
C TYR A 183 -9.82 4.59 9.40
N ALA A 184 -9.42 3.77 10.36
CA ALA A 184 -8.59 4.16 11.48
C ALA A 184 -7.20 3.51 11.34
N LEU A 185 -6.13 4.29 11.51
CA LEU A 185 -4.78 3.77 11.67
C LEU A 185 -4.55 3.47 13.15
N VAL A 186 -4.16 2.23 13.43
CA VAL A 186 -3.77 1.76 14.76
C VAL A 186 -2.30 1.36 14.72
N CYS A 187 -1.52 1.85 15.67
CA CYS A 187 -0.09 1.53 15.81
C CYS A 187 0.18 1.13 17.26
N ASN A 188 0.82 -0.03 17.46
CA ASN A 188 1.14 -0.62 18.78
C ASN A 188 -0.06 -0.60 19.74
N GLY A 189 -1.24 -0.99 19.24
CA GLY A 189 -2.46 -1.08 20.05
C GLY A 189 -3.07 0.27 20.46
N ARG A 190 -2.74 1.37 19.77
CA ARG A 190 -3.30 2.71 20.02
C ARG A 190 -3.87 3.30 18.74
N LEU A 191 -5.01 3.98 18.84
CA LEU A 191 -5.54 4.77 17.75
C LEU A 191 -4.59 5.94 17.47
N VAL A 192 -4.21 6.11 16.21
CA VAL A 192 -3.36 7.21 15.75
C VAL A 192 -4.17 8.29 15.05
N SER A 193 -4.94 7.89 14.04
CA SER A 193 -5.70 8.82 13.19
C SER A 193 -6.89 8.11 12.57
N VAL A 194 -7.93 8.88 12.26
CA VAL A 194 -9.09 8.45 11.47
C VAL A 194 -9.16 9.29 10.22
N ALA A 195 -9.23 8.65 9.05
CA ALA A 195 -9.36 9.34 7.78
C ALA A 195 -10.31 8.59 6.85
N ARG A 196 -10.99 9.35 5.98
CA ARG A 196 -11.79 8.80 4.90
C ARG A 196 -10.91 8.64 3.65
N GLY A 197 -10.87 7.44 3.12
CA GLY A 197 -10.29 7.13 1.82
C GLY A 197 -11.32 7.30 0.72
N GLU A 198 -10.85 7.61 -0.47
CA GLU A 198 -11.68 7.63 -1.68
C GLU A 198 -10.87 7.22 -2.90
N GLN A 199 -11.55 6.68 -3.90
CA GLN A 199 -10.94 6.30 -5.16
C GLN A 199 -11.98 6.27 -6.28
N ASP A 200 -11.68 7.01 -7.34
CA ASP A 200 -12.51 7.04 -8.54
C ASP A 200 -12.32 5.78 -9.39
N TYR A 201 -13.39 5.43 -10.11
CA TYR A 201 -13.42 4.35 -11.09
C TYR A 201 -14.32 4.71 -12.28
N PHE A 202 -14.08 4.07 -13.42
CA PHE A 202 -14.77 4.39 -14.69
C PHE A 202 -15.77 3.33 -15.15
N SER A 203 -15.61 2.09 -14.70
CA SER A 203 -16.54 0.98 -14.94
C SER A 203 -16.80 0.20 -13.65
N PRO A 204 -17.97 -0.44 -13.49
CA PRO A 204 -18.27 -1.27 -12.32
C PRO A 204 -17.25 -2.38 -12.07
N ASP A 205 -16.63 -2.91 -13.13
CA ASP A 205 -15.57 -3.92 -13.01
C ASP A 205 -14.31 -3.39 -12.29
N GLY A 206 -14.15 -2.06 -12.22
CA GLY A 206 -13.08 -1.39 -11.49
C GLY A 206 -13.32 -1.22 -9.99
N ILE A 207 -14.50 -1.57 -9.47
CA ILE A 207 -14.83 -1.43 -8.04
C ILE A 207 -13.82 -2.14 -7.12
N PRO A 208 -13.38 -3.39 -7.38
CA PRO A 208 -12.39 -4.06 -6.52
C PRO A 208 -11.07 -3.30 -6.42
N THR A 209 -10.53 -2.83 -7.56
CA THR A 209 -9.33 -2.00 -7.60
C THR A 209 -9.55 -0.66 -6.89
N ALA A 210 -10.74 -0.07 -7.04
CA ALA A 210 -11.09 1.17 -6.38
C ALA A 210 -11.16 1.01 -4.84
N THR A 211 -11.68 -0.11 -4.35
CA THR A 211 -11.70 -0.42 -2.91
C THR A 211 -10.29 -0.49 -2.32
N GLU A 212 -9.33 -1.11 -3.01
CA GLU A 212 -7.92 -1.14 -2.59
C GLU A 212 -7.26 0.24 -2.66
N GLY A 213 -7.57 1.02 -3.71
CA GLY A 213 -7.10 2.41 -3.83
C GLY A 213 -7.66 3.30 -2.71
N CYS A 214 -8.93 3.14 -2.36
CA CYS A 214 -9.59 3.85 -1.26
C CYS A 214 -8.90 3.55 0.08
N ARG A 215 -8.60 2.28 0.37
CA ARG A 215 -7.84 1.89 1.57
C ARG A 215 -6.47 2.53 1.64
N SER A 216 -5.76 2.53 0.52
CA SER A 216 -4.41 3.08 0.39
C SER A 216 -4.38 4.61 0.49
N ASN A 217 -5.41 5.27 -0.05
CA ASN A 217 -5.63 6.71 0.10
C ASN A 217 -5.86 7.08 1.58
N ALA A 218 -6.67 6.32 2.32
CA ALA A 218 -6.85 6.55 3.75
C ALA A 218 -5.54 6.38 4.54
N LEU A 219 -4.72 5.39 4.18
CA LEU A 219 -3.43 5.14 4.83
C LEU A 219 -2.54 6.39 4.82
N VAL A 220 -2.32 6.96 3.62
CA VAL A 220 -1.41 8.11 3.47
C VAL A 220 -1.93 9.34 4.20
N ARG A 221 -3.26 9.52 4.27
CA ARG A 221 -3.90 10.60 5.04
C ARG A 221 -3.65 10.43 6.53
N CYS A 222 -3.84 9.22 7.07
CA CYS A 222 -3.54 8.95 8.48
C CYS A 222 -2.04 9.10 8.82
N CYS A 223 -1.15 8.75 7.88
CA CYS A 223 0.29 8.89 8.10
C CYS A 223 0.75 10.34 8.24
N LYS A 224 -0.04 11.31 7.76
CA LYS A 224 0.25 12.73 7.93
C LYS A 224 0.26 13.14 9.41
N ASP A 225 -0.65 12.60 10.21
CA ASP A 225 -0.75 12.90 11.64
C ASP A 225 0.43 12.31 12.44
N LEU A 226 1.14 11.32 11.88
CA LEU A 226 2.43 10.82 12.40
C LEU A 226 3.63 11.69 12.01
N GLY A 227 3.44 12.68 11.13
CA GLY A 227 4.49 13.55 10.61
C GLY A 227 5.22 13.03 9.37
N ILE A 228 4.86 11.84 8.85
CA ILE A 228 5.52 11.23 7.69
C ILE A 228 5.31 12.10 6.45
N ALA A 229 6.42 12.46 5.79
CA ALA A 229 6.44 13.26 4.56
C ALA A 229 5.63 14.57 4.67
N SER A 230 5.63 15.16 5.86
CA SER A 230 4.90 16.41 6.16
C SER A 230 5.36 17.58 5.28
N GLU A 231 6.61 17.57 4.82
CA GLU A 231 7.22 18.52 3.89
C GLU A 231 6.47 18.66 2.56
N LEU A 232 5.83 17.58 2.08
CA LEU A 232 5.01 17.60 0.85
C LEU A 232 3.77 18.49 0.95
N TRP A 233 3.47 19.00 2.15
CA TRP A 233 2.38 19.93 2.43
C TRP A 233 2.86 21.34 2.76
N ASP A 234 4.17 21.58 2.86
CA ASP A 234 4.73 22.92 3.05
C ASP A 234 4.90 23.63 1.70
N PRO A 235 4.16 24.74 1.44
CA PRO A 235 4.31 25.51 0.20
C PRO A 235 5.73 26.00 -0.06
N ARG A 236 6.56 26.24 0.98
CA ARG A 236 7.95 26.67 0.81
C ARG A 236 8.83 25.52 0.33
N TRP A 237 8.71 24.36 0.97
CA TRP A 237 9.40 23.15 0.53
C TRP A 237 9.02 22.76 -0.90
N ILE A 238 7.72 22.74 -1.22
CA ILE A 238 7.21 22.42 -2.57
C ILE A 238 7.85 23.32 -3.64
N ARG A 239 7.94 24.64 -3.40
CA ARG A 239 8.55 25.58 -4.35
C ARG A 239 10.04 25.29 -4.55
N LYS A 240 10.78 25.03 -3.47
CA LYS A 240 12.20 24.68 -3.53
C LYS A 240 12.41 23.37 -4.29
N TYR A 241 11.64 22.34 -3.95
CA TYR A 241 11.70 21.03 -4.60
C TYR A 241 11.42 21.14 -6.10
N LYS A 242 10.35 21.84 -6.50
CA LYS A 242 10.02 22.05 -7.91
C LYS A 242 11.15 22.76 -8.66
N ALA A 243 11.70 23.84 -8.10
CA ALA A 243 12.81 24.55 -8.73
C ALA A 243 14.05 23.65 -8.95
N GLN A 244 14.34 22.78 -7.98
CA GLN A 244 15.53 21.95 -7.99
C GLN A 244 15.38 20.67 -8.82
N TYR A 245 14.25 19.97 -8.72
CA TYR A 245 14.09 18.60 -9.24
C TYR A 245 13.08 18.45 -10.38
N THR A 246 12.26 19.47 -10.68
CA THR A 246 11.20 19.35 -11.70
C THR A 246 11.36 20.38 -12.82
N ARG A 247 10.69 20.12 -13.95
CA ARG A 247 10.61 21.04 -15.08
C ARG A 247 9.21 21.05 -15.68
N GLU A 248 8.83 22.18 -16.25
CA GLU A 248 7.62 22.28 -17.06
C GLU A 248 7.97 22.03 -18.52
N VAL A 249 7.14 21.25 -19.21
CA VAL A 249 7.38 20.86 -20.60
C VAL A 249 6.11 21.05 -21.41
N TRP A 250 6.25 21.66 -22.58
CA TRP A 250 5.19 21.71 -23.58
C TRP A 250 5.12 20.34 -24.27
N VAL A 251 3.93 19.75 -24.25
CA VAL A 251 3.69 18.44 -24.82
C VAL A 251 2.49 18.46 -25.75
N GLU A 252 2.51 17.54 -26.70
CA GLU A 252 1.41 17.26 -27.61
C GLU A 252 0.92 15.82 -27.43
N HIS A 253 -0.39 15.64 -27.32
CA HIS A 253 -0.99 14.32 -27.26
C HIS A 253 -0.82 13.62 -28.61
N VAL A 254 -0.23 12.43 -28.64
CA VAL A 254 0.11 11.70 -29.88
C VAL A 254 -1.10 11.50 -30.79
N VAL A 255 -2.24 11.09 -30.21
CA VAL A 255 -3.51 10.87 -30.93
C VAL A 255 -4.32 12.15 -31.18
N SER A 256 -4.70 12.87 -30.11
CA SER A 256 -5.61 14.02 -30.23
C SER A 256 -4.95 15.32 -30.72
N LYS A 257 -3.62 15.36 -30.84
CA LYS A 257 -2.84 16.55 -31.24
C LYS A 257 -3.03 17.78 -30.35
N LYS A 258 -3.65 17.60 -29.18
CA LYS A 258 -3.85 18.66 -28.20
C LYS A 258 -2.52 18.99 -27.54
N LYS A 259 -2.20 20.28 -27.50
CA LYS A 259 -1.02 20.80 -26.81
C LYS A 259 -1.38 21.20 -25.39
N SER A 260 -0.53 20.84 -24.44
CA SER A 260 -0.66 21.22 -23.03
C SER A 260 0.73 21.44 -22.43
N LYS A 261 0.76 22.11 -21.28
CA LYS A 261 1.97 22.24 -20.47
C LYS A 261 1.82 21.31 -19.27
N ILE A 262 2.80 20.45 -19.03
CA ILE A 262 2.79 19.50 -17.91
C ILE A 262 4.04 19.64 -17.05
N TRP A 263 3.95 19.19 -15.81
CA TRP A 263 5.10 19.02 -14.93
C TRP A 263 5.67 17.61 -15.02
N ILE A 264 7.00 17.50 -15.07
CA ILE A 264 7.73 16.23 -14.96
C ILE A 264 8.98 16.40 -14.08
N ARG A 265 9.55 15.30 -13.57
CA ARG A 265 10.89 15.36 -12.97
C ARG A 265 11.93 15.66 -14.05
N LYS A 266 13.07 16.25 -13.67
CA LYS A 266 14.14 16.63 -14.61
C LYS A 266 14.86 15.42 -15.21
N ASP A 267 14.96 14.34 -14.45
CA ASP A 267 15.56 13.05 -14.78
C ASP A 267 14.64 12.16 -15.63
N ASP A 268 13.34 12.46 -15.69
CA ASP A 268 12.38 11.66 -16.43
C ASP A 268 12.16 12.12 -17.88
N PRO A 269 12.05 11.17 -18.83
CA PRO A 269 11.58 11.47 -20.18
C PRO A 269 10.06 11.72 -20.18
N VAL A 270 9.58 12.46 -21.19
CA VAL A 270 8.14 12.59 -21.43
C VAL A 270 7.57 11.23 -21.84
N GLY A 271 6.65 10.69 -21.02
CA GLY A 271 5.98 9.42 -21.27
C GLY A 271 4.78 9.50 -22.21
N TYR A 272 4.43 8.37 -22.83
CA TYR A 272 3.18 8.20 -23.60
C TYR A 272 1.95 8.52 -22.70
N PRO A 273 0.88 9.16 -23.22
CA PRO A 273 0.57 9.48 -24.62
C PRO A 273 1.11 10.83 -25.12
N TRP A 274 2.08 11.41 -24.43
CA TRP A 274 2.59 12.75 -24.70
C TRP A 274 3.90 12.69 -25.48
N LYS A 275 4.15 13.72 -26.29
CA LYS A 275 5.43 13.97 -26.95
C LYS A 275 5.86 15.40 -26.70
N GLU A 276 7.12 15.60 -26.31
CA GLU A 276 7.69 16.93 -26.11
C GLU A 276 7.66 17.73 -27.41
N THR A 277 7.13 18.94 -27.33
CA THR A 277 7.11 19.93 -28.42
C THR A 277 8.00 21.11 -28.03
N ARG A 278 8.85 21.52 -28.97
CA ARG A 278 9.66 22.73 -28.84
C ARG A 278 8.80 23.99 -28.88
#